data_AF-A0A3M0HT80-F1
#
_entry.id   AF-A0A3M0HT80-F1
#
_cell.length_a   1.000
_cell.length_b   1.000
_cell.length_c   1.000
_cell.angle_alpha   90.00
_cell.angle_beta   90.00
_cell.angle_gamma   90.00
#
_symmetry.space_group_name_H-M   'P 1'
#
loop_
_entity.id
_entity.type
_entity.pdbx_description
1 polymer ?
#
loop_
_entity_poly.entity_id
_entity_poly.type
_entity_poly.pdbx_seq_one_letter_code
_entity_poly.pdbx_strand_id
1 'polypeptide(L)'
;MVWVEERTGAGGVVSGGAWEGLPTVLTVACEGGGSVVATLSQQTQLAELTVECPAGEAGVGSVTLGPGVVQPGSFSIGIDTSTESIRWALTVAQPE
;
A
#
# COMPACT_ATOMS: atom_id res chain seq x y z
N MET A 1 -9.23 6.47 -6.64
CA MET A 1 -9.24 5.78 -5.33
C MET A 1 -9.14 4.28 -5.57
N VAL A 2 -8.27 3.59 -4.82
CA VAL A 2 -8.15 2.13 -4.81
C VAL A 2 -8.47 1.65 -3.40
N TRP A 3 -9.26 0.58 -3.29
CA TRP A 3 -9.55 -0.09 -2.03
C TRP A 3 -9.41 -1.60 -2.24
N VAL A 4 -8.61 -2.22 -1.39
CA VAL A 4 -8.51 -3.67 -1.27
C VAL A 4 -9.05 -4.02 0.10
N GLU A 5 -10.18 -4.74 0.10
CA GLU A 5 -10.73 -5.35 1.31
C GLU A 5 -9.73 -6.32 1.95
N GLU A 6 -10.01 -6.77 3.18
CA GLU A 6 -9.10 -7.66 3.91
C GLU A 6 -8.66 -8.88 3.07
N ARG A 7 -7.35 -9.11 3.04
CA ARG A 7 -6.69 -10.26 2.42
C ARG A 7 -5.74 -10.90 3.43
N THR A 8 -5.43 -12.17 3.22
CA THR A 8 -4.48 -12.93 4.04
C THR A 8 -3.28 -13.36 3.20
N GLY A 9 -2.08 -13.27 3.76
CA GLY A 9 -0.82 -13.60 3.09
C GLY A 9 -0.36 -12.53 2.09
N ALA A 10 0.64 -12.85 1.26
CA ALA A 10 1.17 -11.91 0.27
C ALA A 10 0.15 -11.58 -0.85
N GLY A 11 0.33 -10.46 -1.53
CA GLY A 11 -0.56 -10.04 -2.61
C GLY A 11 -0.22 -8.70 -3.25
N GLY A 12 -1.22 -8.00 -3.75
CA GLY A 12 -1.03 -6.70 -4.36
C GLY A 12 -2.21 -6.24 -5.23
N VAL A 13 -2.05 -5.06 -5.83
CA VAL A 13 -3.04 -4.44 -6.70
C VAL A 13 -2.34 -3.61 -7.79
N VAL A 14 -3.01 -3.47 -8.93
CA VAL A 14 -2.61 -2.56 -10.01
C VAL A 14 -3.68 -1.49 -10.17
N SER A 15 -3.26 -0.23 -10.27
CA SER A 15 -4.14 0.90 -10.59
C SER A 15 -3.91 1.36 -12.02
N GLY A 16 -4.98 1.79 -12.68
CA GLY A 16 -4.93 2.32 -14.05
C GLY A 16 -4.37 3.74 -14.16
N GLY A 17 -4.11 4.44 -13.05
CA GLY A 17 -3.67 5.83 -13.08
C GLY A 17 -3.69 6.51 -11.73
N ALA A 18 -2.79 7.49 -11.56
CA ALA A 18 -2.92 8.56 -10.57
C ALA A 18 -2.98 9.90 -11.31
N TRP A 19 -3.63 10.89 -10.72
CA TRP A 19 -3.59 12.26 -11.22
C TRP A 19 -2.31 12.95 -10.74
N GLU A 20 -1.45 13.37 -11.66
CA GLU A 20 -0.15 13.97 -11.33
C GLU A 20 -0.23 15.27 -10.51
N GLY A 21 -1.36 15.98 -10.58
CA GLY A 21 -1.56 17.25 -9.87
C GLY A 21 -1.83 17.09 -8.37
N LEU A 22 -2.13 15.87 -7.91
CA LEU A 22 -2.44 15.58 -6.50
C LEU A 22 -1.42 14.62 -5.90
N PRO A 23 -1.18 14.70 -4.58
CA PRO A 23 -0.40 13.68 -3.89
C PRO A 23 -1.08 12.32 -3.98
N THR A 24 -0.30 11.26 -3.88
CA THR A 24 -0.80 9.89 -3.75
C THR A 24 -0.49 9.39 -2.35
N VAL A 25 -1.53 9.01 -1.61
CA VAL A 25 -1.42 8.49 -0.24
C VAL A 25 -1.72 7.00 -0.27
N LEU A 26 -0.74 6.18 0.10
CA LEU A 26 -0.89 4.74 0.32
C LEU A 26 -1.01 4.50 1.82
N THR A 27 -2.07 3.82 2.23
CA THR A 27 -2.27 3.40 3.62
C THR A 27 -2.51 1.91 3.68
N VAL A 28 -1.82 1.24 4.60
CA VAL A 28 -1.94 -0.19 4.86
C VAL A 28 -2.29 -0.39 6.33
N ALA A 29 -3.28 -1.25 6.57
CA ALA A 29 -3.59 -1.76 7.88
C ALA A 29 -3.33 -3.27 7.90
N CYS A 30 -2.82 -3.81 9.00
CA CYS A 30 -2.56 -5.23 9.12
C CYS A 30 -2.63 -5.75 10.56
N GLU A 31 -2.85 -7.05 10.72
CA GLU A 31 -2.89 -7.75 12.00
C GLU A 31 -2.39 -9.19 11.80
N GLY A 32 -1.67 -9.75 12.78
CA GLY A 32 -1.33 -11.18 12.76
C GLY A 32 -0.03 -11.58 13.46
N GLY A 33 0.68 -10.66 14.10
CA GLY A 33 1.93 -10.94 14.80
C GLY A 33 3.14 -11.08 13.85
N GLY A 34 3.51 -10.00 13.17
CA GLY A 34 4.63 -9.94 12.25
C GLY A 34 4.71 -8.57 11.57
N SER A 35 5.05 -8.52 10.28
CA SER A 35 5.08 -7.27 9.52
C SER A 35 4.64 -7.43 8.06
N VAL A 36 4.28 -6.31 7.46
CA VAL A 36 3.97 -6.16 6.03
C VAL A 36 4.95 -5.18 5.43
N VAL A 37 5.46 -5.48 4.23
CA VAL A 37 6.16 -4.54 3.36
C VAL A 37 5.28 -4.24 2.16
N ALA A 38 4.94 -2.97 1.99
CA ALA A 38 4.15 -2.47 0.86
C ALA A 38 5.04 -1.66 -0.09
N THR A 39 5.14 -2.09 -1.34
CA THR A 39 6.03 -1.49 -2.33
C THR A 39 5.23 -0.90 -3.47
N LEU A 40 5.27 0.42 -3.63
CA LEU A 40 4.65 1.13 -4.75
C LEU A 40 5.66 1.31 -5.88
N SER A 41 5.30 0.88 -7.08
CA SER A 41 6.16 0.93 -8.26
C SER A 41 5.45 1.46 -9.49
N GLN A 42 6.18 2.23 -10.30
CA GLN A 42 5.82 2.62 -11.66
C GLN A 42 7.08 2.65 -12.50
N GLN A 43 7.30 1.61 -13.32
CA GLN A 43 8.56 1.31 -14.04
C GLN A 43 9.77 1.04 -13.12
N THR A 44 9.87 1.78 -12.02
CA THR A 44 10.84 1.67 -10.93
C THR A 44 10.11 1.73 -9.58
N GLN A 45 10.78 1.36 -8.49
CA GLN A 45 10.25 1.51 -7.14
C GLN A 45 10.19 2.99 -6.76
N LEU A 46 9.00 3.47 -6.40
CA LEU A 46 8.78 4.86 -5.99
C LEU A 46 8.76 5.01 -4.46
N ALA A 47 8.20 4.02 -3.76
CA ALA A 47 8.13 4.02 -2.30
C ALA A 47 8.06 2.60 -1.74
N GLU A 48 8.52 2.46 -0.49
CA GLU A 48 8.39 1.26 0.33
C GLU A 48 7.90 1.69 1.72
N LEU A 49 6.94 0.95 2.26
CA LEU A 49 6.36 1.17 3.56
C LEU A 49 6.36 -0.15 4.33
N THR A 50 7.09 -0.21 5.44
CA THR A 50 7.01 -1.32 6.39
C THR A 50 6.01 -0.98 7.48
N VAL A 51 5.09 -1.91 7.76
CA VAL A 51 4.09 -1.79 8.83
C VAL A 51 4.22 -2.99 9.75
N GLU A 52 4.44 -2.73 11.03
CA GLU A 52 4.36 -3.78 12.05
C GLU A 52 2.89 -4.16 12.27
N CYS A 53 2.61 -5.45 12.34
CA CYS A 53 1.28 -6.03 12.45
C CYS A 53 1.18 -6.74 13.80
N PRO A 54 0.77 -6.05 14.88
CA PRO A 54 0.61 -6.68 16.20
C PRO A 54 -0.37 -7.86 16.15
N ALA A 55 -0.31 -8.70 17.18
CA ALA A 55 -1.30 -9.77 17.36
C ALA A 55 -2.49 -9.23 18.17
N GLY A 56 -3.70 -9.32 17.59
CA GLY A 56 -4.95 -8.96 18.27
C GLY A 56 -5.33 -7.48 18.20
N GLU A 57 -4.53 -6.64 17.53
CA GLU A 57 -4.88 -5.26 17.18
C GLU A 57 -4.31 -4.88 15.81
N ALA A 58 -4.95 -3.92 15.14
CA ALA A 58 -4.50 -3.47 13.83
C ALA A 58 -3.32 -2.50 13.94
N GLY A 59 -2.20 -2.86 13.31
CA GLY A 59 -1.15 -1.92 12.94
C GLY A 59 -1.56 -1.13 11.71
N VAL A 60 -1.18 0.15 11.64
CA VAL A 60 -1.50 1.03 10.51
C VAL A 60 -0.28 1.85 10.14
N GLY A 61 0.03 1.90 8.85
CA GLY A 61 1.08 2.75 8.30
C GLY A 61 0.62 3.45 7.03
N SER A 62 1.20 4.61 6.75
CA SER A 62 0.92 5.37 5.54
C SER A 62 2.18 6.03 4.99
N VAL A 63 2.26 6.12 3.67
CA VAL A 63 3.27 6.91 2.97
C VAL A 63 2.59 7.84 1.98
N THR A 64 3.08 9.08 1.91
CA THR A 64 2.60 10.09 0.97
C THR A 64 3.66 10.38 -0.07
N LEU A 65 3.31 10.18 -1.34
CA LEU A 65 4.10 10.62 -2.48
C LEU A 65 3.56 11.97 -2.94
N GLY A 66 4.44 12.96 -3.06
CA GLY A 66 4.05 14.30 -3.49
C GLY A 66 3.49 14.32 -4.92
N PRO A 67 2.81 15.42 -5.32
CA PRO A 67 2.39 15.62 -6.71
C PRO A 67 3.55 15.42 -7.70
N GLY A 68 3.26 14.81 -8.84
CA GLY A 68 4.24 14.51 -9.89
C GLY A 68 5.23 13.37 -9.56
N VAL A 69 5.20 12.76 -8.37
CA VAL A 69 6.04 11.57 -8.10
C VAL A 69 5.48 10.34 -8.81
N VAL A 70 4.16 10.12 -8.69
CA VAL A 70 3.45 9.13 -9.51
C VAL A 70 3.04 9.82 -10.81
N GLN A 71 3.65 9.41 -11.91
CA GLN A 71 3.41 9.98 -13.23
C GLN A 71 2.11 9.41 -13.84
N PRO A 72 1.54 10.06 -14.87
CA PRO A 72 0.40 9.52 -15.60
C PRO A 72 0.66 8.10 -16.13
N GLY A 73 -0.29 7.19 -15.92
CA GLY A 73 -0.20 5.78 -16.31
C GLY A 73 -0.35 4.82 -15.14
N SER A 74 -0.25 3.52 -15.41
CA SER A 74 -0.45 2.52 -14.38
C SER A 74 0.68 2.52 -13.34
N PHE A 75 0.33 2.12 -12.12
CA PHE A 75 1.28 1.80 -11.06
C PHE A 75 0.79 0.54 -10.34
N SER A 76 1.72 -0.17 -9.71
CA SER A 76 1.43 -1.37 -8.92
C SER A 76 1.81 -1.16 -7.46
N ILE A 77 1.10 -1.86 -6.58
CA ILE A 77 1.48 -2.00 -5.18
C ILE A 77 1.59 -3.49 -4.87
N GLY A 78 2.80 -3.93 -4.53
CA GLY A 78 3.06 -5.26 -4.00
C GLY A 78 2.94 -5.26 -2.47
N ILE A 79 2.44 -6.36 -1.91
CA ILE A 79 2.33 -6.59 -0.48
C ILE A 79 3.04 -7.91 -0.14
N ASP A 80 4.10 -7.81 0.63
CA ASP A 80 4.84 -8.95 1.17
C ASP A 80 4.58 -9.06 2.67
N THR A 81 4.10 -10.22 3.13
CA THR A 81 3.85 -10.49 4.55
C THR A 81 4.98 -11.33 5.12
N SER A 82 5.44 -11.02 6.34
CA SER A 82 6.44 -11.85 7.03
C SER A 82 5.96 -13.28 7.31
N THR A 83 4.64 -13.48 7.39
CA THR A 83 4.00 -14.80 7.53
C THR A 83 2.66 -14.83 6.80
N GLU A 84 2.31 -15.98 6.23
CA GLU A 84 1.07 -16.17 5.46
C GLU A 84 -0.23 -16.00 6.26
N SER A 85 -0.18 -16.01 7.59
CA SER A 85 -1.35 -15.79 8.46
C SER A 85 -1.71 -14.32 8.66
N ILE A 86 -0.85 -13.38 8.23
CA ILE A 86 -1.11 -11.95 8.39
C ILE A 86 -2.26 -11.53 7.50
N ARG A 87 -3.19 -10.78 8.09
CA ARG A 87 -4.31 -10.14 7.41
C ARG A 87 -3.97 -8.68 7.15
N TRP A 88 -4.32 -8.16 5.99
CA TRP A 88 -4.07 -6.78 5.62
C TRP A 88 -5.19 -6.21 4.75
N ALA A 89 -5.33 -4.88 4.79
CA ALA A 89 -6.18 -4.10 3.90
C ALA A 89 -5.42 -2.87 3.41
N LEU A 90 -5.80 -2.33 2.26
CA LEU A 90 -5.06 -1.27 1.59
C LEU A 90 -5.97 -0.23 0.96
N THR A 91 -5.68 1.05 1.22
CA THR A 91 -6.25 2.17 0.45
C THR A 91 -5.18 2.93 -0.32
N VAL A 92 -5.56 3.44 -1.49
CA VAL A 92 -4.84 4.50 -2.18
C VAL A 92 -5.79 5.66 -2.47
N ALA A 93 -5.44 6.84 -1.96
CA ALA A 93 -6.22 8.06 -2.12
C ALA A 93 -5.40 9.19 -2.73
N GLN A 94 -6.09 10.13 -3.37
CA GLN A 94 -5.52 11.39 -3.85
C GLN A 94 -6.36 12.53 -3.28
N PRO A 95 -5.98 13.07 -2.10
CA PRO A 95 -6.70 14.19 -1.51
C PRO A 95 -6.53 15.46 -2.35
N GLU A 96 -7.59 16.27 -2.40
CA GLU A 96 -7.63 17.58 -3.07
C GLU A 96 -6.98 18.70 -2.25
#